data_AF-A0A967GC88-F1
#
_entry.id   AF-A0A967GC88-F1
#
_cell.length_a   1.000
_cell.length_b   1.000
_cell.length_c   1.000
_cell.angle_alpha   90.00
_cell.angle_beta   90.00
_cell.angle_gamma   90.00
#
_symmetry.space_group_name_H-M   'P 1'
#
loop_
_entity.id
_entity.type
_entity.pdbx_description
1 polymer ?
#
loop_
_entity_poly.entity_id
_entity_poly.type
_entity_poly.pdbx_seq_one_letter_code
_entity_poly.pdbx_strand_id
1 'polypeptide(L)'
;PDDPADYGAGLVFLPDDDASARDCMATLERIVAEEGQSVLGWREVEVHPEEIGEIAREVLPTIRQVFVGRGEDTAAEGFERKLLVIRKR
;
A
#
# COMPACT_ATOMS: atom_id res chain seq x y z
N PRO A 1 1.05 19.79 2.38
CA PRO A 1 0.98 18.92 3.57
C PRO A 1 2.42 18.57 3.98
N ASP A 2 2.95 19.31 4.95
CA ASP A 2 4.38 19.32 5.31
C ASP A 2 4.66 18.66 6.68
N ASP A 3 3.67 17.95 7.26
CA ASP A 3 3.86 17.14 8.47
C ASP A 3 3.93 15.64 8.11
N PRO A 4 5.03 14.92 8.43
CA PRO A 4 5.13 13.46 8.26
C PRO A 4 3.99 12.67 8.94
N ALA A 5 3.31 13.25 9.93
CA ALA A 5 2.16 12.64 10.60
C ALA A 5 0.87 12.64 9.76
N ASP A 6 0.86 13.28 8.59
CA ASP A 6 -0.33 13.39 7.73
C ASP A 6 -0.45 12.28 6.68
N TYR A 7 0.59 11.47 6.49
CA TYR A 7 0.52 10.33 5.58
C TYR A 7 1.39 9.15 6.03
N GLY A 8 0.92 7.94 5.71
CA GLY A 8 1.65 6.70 5.88
C GLY A 8 2.04 6.12 4.52
N ALA A 9 3.16 5.40 4.48
CA ALA A 9 3.56 4.61 3.32
C ALA A 9 3.55 3.13 3.65
N GLY A 10 3.01 2.30 2.76
CA GLY A 10 3.01 0.85 2.88
C GLY A 10 3.67 0.21 1.67
N LEU A 11 4.46 -0.84 1.91
CA LEU A 11 5.00 -1.69 0.85
C LEU A 11 4.06 -2.90 0.68
N VAL A 12 3.53 -3.10 -0.52
CA VAL A 12 2.52 -4.12 -0.83
C VAL A 12 3.09 -5.05 -1.89
N PHE A 13 3.08 -6.35 -1.59
CA PHE A 13 3.44 -7.40 -2.54
C PHE A 13 2.14 -7.98 -3.10
N LEU A 14 1.94 -7.76 -4.39
CA LEU A 14 0.74 -8.13 -5.14
C LEU A 14 1.03 -9.36 -6.00
N PRO A 15 -0.01 -10.06 -6.46
CA PRO A 15 0.12 -11.03 -7.55
C PRO A 15 0.90 -10.45 -8.74
N ASP A 16 1.60 -11.32 -9.46
CA ASP A 16 2.32 -10.98 -10.70
C ASP A 16 1.35 -10.74 -11.87
N ASP A 17 0.11 -11.22 -11.77
CA ASP A 17 -0.93 -10.95 -12.74
C ASP A 17 -1.63 -9.60 -12.54
N ASP A 18 -1.71 -8.86 -13.64
CA ASP A 18 -2.18 -7.48 -13.70
C ASP A 18 -3.66 -7.30 -13.25
N ALA A 19 -4.51 -8.30 -13.47
CA ALA A 19 -5.92 -8.24 -13.12
C ALA A 19 -6.11 -8.40 -11.60
N SER A 20 -5.54 -9.46 -11.01
CA SER A 20 -5.63 -9.71 -9.58
C SER A 20 -4.88 -8.65 -8.77
N ALA A 21 -3.76 -8.11 -9.29
CA ALA A 21 -3.09 -6.98 -8.67
C ALA A 21 -4.02 -5.76 -8.54
N ARG A 22 -4.78 -5.42 -9.59
CA ARG A 22 -5.77 -4.33 -9.55
C ARG A 22 -6.91 -4.63 -8.56
N ASP A 23 -7.39 -5.87 -8.50
CA ASP A 23 -8.45 -6.26 -7.56
C ASP A 23 -7.98 -6.18 -6.10
N CYS A 24 -6.73 -6.58 -5.82
CA CYS A 24 -6.10 -6.42 -4.52
C CYS A 24 -5.92 -4.94 -4.15
N MET A 25 -5.44 -4.11 -5.08
CA MET A 25 -5.32 -2.66 -4.87
C MET A 25 -6.68 -2.01 -4.57
N ALA A 26 -7.72 -2.33 -5.34
CA ALA A 26 -9.08 -1.83 -5.13
C ALA A 26 -9.66 -2.29 -3.78
N THR A 27 -9.36 -3.53 -3.37
CA THR A 27 -9.72 -4.04 -2.04
C THR A 27 -9.07 -3.23 -0.93
N LEU A 28 -7.77 -2.93 -1.05
CA LEU A 28 -7.06 -2.10 -0.08
C LEU A 28 -7.63 -0.67 -0.04
N GLU A 29 -7.85 -0.05 -1.21
CA GLU A 29 -8.45 1.29 -1.32
C GLU A 29 -9.81 1.36 -0.62
N ARG A 30 -10.66 0.34 -0.81
CA ARG A 30 -11.94 0.23 -0.11
C ARG A 30 -11.76 0.15 1.41
N ILE A 31 -10.85 -0.68 1.90
CA ILE A 31 -10.60 -0.82 3.35
C ILE A 31 -10.08 0.50 3.95
N VAL A 32 -9.17 1.18 3.24
CA VAL A 32 -8.65 2.51 3.63
C VAL A 32 -9.81 3.50 3.77
N ALA A 33 -10.72 3.55 2.80
CA ALA A 33 -11.88 4.42 2.83
C ALA A 33 -12.86 4.06 3.96
N GLU A 34 -13.11 2.78 4.20
CA GLU A 34 -13.95 2.30 5.31
C GLU A 34 -13.39 2.69 6.69
N GLU A 35 -12.07 2.79 6.82
CA GLU A 35 -11.41 3.25 8.04
C GLU A 35 -11.34 4.78 8.16
N GLY A 36 -11.93 5.52 7.22
CA GLY A 36 -12.00 6.98 7.19
C GLY A 36 -10.70 7.64 6.74
N GLN A 37 -9.83 6.92 6.03
CA GLN A 37 -8.57 7.44 5.49
C GLN A 37 -8.66 7.56 3.97
N SER A 38 -7.66 8.14 3.31
CA SER A 38 -7.63 8.28 1.84
C SER A 38 -6.38 7.66 1.23
N VAL A 39 -6.51 7.04 0.06
CA VAL A 39 -5.32 6.68 -0.74
C VAL A 39 -4.89 7.91 -1.54
N LEU A 40 -3.66 8.37 -1.30
CA LEU A 40 -3.05 9.49 -2.04
C LEU A 40 -2.50 9.03 -3.38
N GLY A 41 -2.12 7.76 -3.48
CA GLY A 41 -1.69 7.15 -4.72
C GLY A 41 -0.87 5.88 -4.51
N TRP A 42 -0.57 5.25 -5.63
CA TRP A 42 0.31 4.10 -5.73
C TRP A 42 1.55 4.48 -6.53
N ARG A 43 2.70 4.05 -6.04
CA ARG A 43 3.98 4.17 -6.73
C ARG A 43 4.47 2.78 -7.11
N GLU A 44 4.83 2.62 -8.37
CA GLU A 44 5.56 1.45 -8.83
C GLU A 44 6.97 1.47 -8.27
N VAL A 45 7.42 0.33 -7.73
CA VAL A 45 8.78 0.18 -7.21
C VAL A 45 9.63 -0.39 -8.33
N GLU A 46 10.64 0.38 -8.75
CA GLU A 46 11.62 -0.10 -9.72
C GLU A 46 12.37 -1.30 -9.14
N VAL A 47 12.40 -2.39 -9.90
CA VAL A 47 13.08 -3.65 -9.56
C VAL A 47 14.00 -4.06 -10.70
N HIS A 48 15.05 -4.82 -10.38
CA HIS A 48 16.01 -5.39 -11.33
C HIS A 48 15.96 -6.93 -11.27
N PRO A 49 14.95 -7.59 -11.89
CA PRO A 49 14.80 -9.05 -11.83
C PRO A 49 15.98 -9.83 -12.44
N GLU A 50 16.77 -9.18 -13.27
CA GLU A 50 18.01 -9.71 -13.85
C GLU A 50 19.11 -9.96 -12.82
N GLU A 51 19.08 -9.27 -11.68
CA GLU A 51 20.11 -9.38 -10.63
C GLU A 51 19.86 -10.51 -9.63
N ILE A 52 18.69 -11.16 -9.69
CA ILE A 52 18.33 -12.27 -8.80
C ILE A 52 18.39 -13.63 -9.53
N GLY A 53 18.59 -14.70 -8.75
CA GLY A 53 18.61 -16.07 -9.27
C GLY A 53 17.27 -16.51 -9.87
N GLU A 54 17.31 -17.50 -10.77
CA GLU A 54 16.15 -17.99 -11.53
C GLU A 54 14.94 -18.35 -10.65
N ILE A 55 15.17 -19.12 -9.59
CA ILE A 55 14.11 -19.53 -8.64
C ILE A 55 13.43 -18.32 -7.99
N ALA A 56 14.18 -17.27 -7.67
CA ALA A 56 13.63 -16.06 -7.05
C ALA A 56 12.83 -15.21 -8.06
N ARG A 57 13.24 -15.24 -9.33
CA ARG A 57 12.54 -14.54 -10.43
C ARG A 57 11.19 -15.17 -10.73
N GLU A 58 11.08 -16.50 -10.68
CA GLU A 58 9.84 -17.24 -10.93
C GLU A 58 8.73 -16.93 -9.92
N VAL A 59 9.09 -16.48 -8.70
CA VAL A 59 8.15 -16.17 -7.62
C VAL A 59 8.12 -14.69 -7.27
N LEU A 60 8.69 -13.83 -8.12
CA LEU A 60 8.77 -12.40 -7.88
C LEU A 60 7.37 -11.77 -7.89
N PRO A 61 6.92 -11.12 -6.80
CA PRO A 61 5.64 -10.44 -6.79
C PRO A 61 5.72 -9.10 -7.52
N THR A 62 4.55 -8.56 -7.89
CA THR A 62 4.46 -7.14 -8.24
C THR A 62 4.60 -6.31 -6.96
N ILE A 63 5.64 -5.50 -6.85
CA ILE A 63 5.88 -4.67 -5.67
C ILE A 63 5.37 -3.24 -5.93
N ARG A 64 4.47 -2.75 -5.07
CA ARG A 64 3.99 -1.36 -5.13
C ARG A 64 4.05 -0.72 -3.76
N GLN A 65 4.26 0.60 -3.75
CA GLN A 65 4.17 1.42 -2.56
C GLN A 65 2.83 2.18 -2.55
N VAL A 66 2.03 2.00 -1.51
CA VAL A 66 0.80 2.77 -1.29
C VAL A 66 1.06 3.94 -0.37
N PHE A 67 0.49 5.09 -0.67
CA PHE A 67 0.47 6.25 0.21
C PHE A 67 -0.94 6.47 0.72
N VAL A 68 -1.10 6.50 2.04
CA VAL A 68 -2.38 6.71 2.73
C VAL A 68 -2.32 8.03 3.45
N GLY A 69 -3.25 8.93 3.17
CA GLY A 69 -3.43 10.20 3.87
C GLY A 69 -4.33 10.01 5.09
N ARG A 70 -3.99 10.74 6.16
CA ARG A 70 -4.81 10.81 7.37
C ARG A 70 -6.13 11.52 7.06
N GLY A 71 -7.24 10.90 7.40
CA GLY A 71 -8.56 11.53 7.29
C GLY A 71 -8.71 12.69 8.26
N GLU A 72 -9.55 13.68 7.90
CA GLU A 72 -9.75 14.90 8.68
C GLU A 72 -10.26 14.62 10.10
N ASP A 73 -11.13 13.61 10.25
CA ASP A 73 -11.69 13.19 11.55
C ASP A 73 -10.75 12.31 12.39
N THR A 74 -9.57 11.95 11.86
CA THR A 74 -8.60 11.11 12.55
C THR A 74 -7.54 11.97 13.21
N ALA A 75 -7.51 11.98 14.55
CA ALA A 75 -6.43 12.63 15.29
C ALA A 75 -5.05 12.06 14.90
N ALA A 76 -4.01 12.90 14.87
CA ALA A 76 -2.66 12.50 14.46
C ALA A 76 -2.15 11.27 15.23
N GLU A 77 -2.31 11.25 16.56
CA GLU A 77 -1.93 10.13 17.44
C GLU A 77 -2.72 8.83 17.16
N GLY A 78 -3.89 8.93 16.53
CA GLY A 78 -4.74 7.80 16.18
C GLY A 78 -4.43 7.18 14.82
N PHE A 79 -3.66 7.87 13.98
CA PHE A 79 -3.47 7.49 12.58
C PHE A 79 -2.65 6.20 12.43
N GLU A 80 -1.58 6.03 13.20
CA GLU A 80 -0.79 4.79 13.19
C GLU A 80 -1.65 3.57 13.55
N ARG A 81 -2.57 3.72 14.53
CA ARG A 81 -3.52 2.67 14.89
C ARG A 81 -4.46 2.33 13.74
N LYS A 82 -4.92 3.33 12.99
CA LYS A 82 -5.75 3.14 11.79
C LYS A 82 -4.99 2.38 10.71
N LEU A 83 -3.74 2.74 10.43
CA LEU A 83 -2.88 2.02 9.48
C LEU A 83 -2.67 0.55 9.90
N LEU A 84 -2.51 0.28 11.19
CA LEU A 84 -2.42 -1.09 11.71
C LEU A 84 -3.70 -1.89 11.49
N VAL A 85 -4.88 -1.28 11.67
CA VAL A 85 -6.18 -1.91 11.40
C VAL A 85 -6.35 -2.19 9.91
N ILE A 86 -6.08 -1.20 9.06
CA ILE A 86 -6.12 -1.33 7.59
C ILE A 86 -5.26 -2.51 7.13
N ARG A 87 -4.04 -2.65 7.65
CA ARG A 87 -3.12 -3.74 7.27
C ARG A 87 -3.63 -5.14 7.67
N LYS A 88 -4.44 -5.22 8.74
CA LYS A 88 -4.90 -6.50 9.30
C LYS A 88 -6.22 -6.99 8.71
N ARG A 89 -7.01 -6.09 8.13
CA ARG A 89 -8.30 -6.40 7.51
C ARG A 89 -8.11 -6.87 6.07
#